data_AF-A0A4Q4W3A6-F1
#
_entry.id   AF-A0A4Q4W3A6-F1
#
_cell.length_a   1.000
_cell.length_b   1.000
_cell.length_c   1.000
_cell.angle_alpha   90.00
_cell.angle_beta   90.00
_cell.angle_gamma   90.00
#
_symmetry.space_group_name_H-M   'P 1'
#
loop_
_entity.id
_entity.type
_entity.pdbx_description
1 polymer ?
#
loop_
_entity_poly.entity_id
_entity_poly.type
_entity_poly.pdbx_seq_one_letter_code
_entity_poly.pdbx_strand_id
1 'polypeptide(L)'
;MLKNIKGQRLTKGSYDVIIASLVFHAARDLAQTLRNVRRLLKPGGYLLLLEITENDQMRFGLLFGGLQGWWLGYDDGRALSPCVGLEEWPTLLKLTGFSGIDTSVKFIGSLNVLRPNDLPIGGTVLCLTDIEEPVLRSMDPDKLRGFQKVFKQSTSVL
;
A
#
# COMPACT_ATOMS: atom_id res chain seq x y z
N MET A 1 5.53 5.84 -17.23
CA MET A 1 6.88 5.65 -17.81
C MET A 1 7.60 4.53 -17.06
N LEU A 2 7.23 3.27 -17.30
CA LEU A 2 8.08 2.12 -16.96
C LEU A 2 8.63 1.61 -18.30
N LYS A 3 9.79 2.15 -18.68
CA LYS A 3 10.46 1.78 -19.92
C LYS A 3 10.86 0.30 -19.87
N ASN A 4 10.79 -0.34 -21.03
CA ASN A 4 11.27 -1.69 -21.33
C ASN A 4 12.58 -2.01 -20.57
N ILE A 5 12.58 -3.06 -19.74
CA ILE A 5 13.72 -3.45 -18.88
C ILE A 5 14.98 -3.76 -19.70
N LYS A 6 14.85 -4.01 -21.01
CA LYS A 6 15.97 -4.27 -21.91
C LYS A 6 17.00 -3.12 -22.00
N GLY A 7 16.67 -1.91 -21.56
CA GLY A 7 17.59 -0.74 -21.59
C GLY A 7 18.21 -0.34 -20.25
N GLN A 8 17.77 -0.91 -19.12
CA GLN A 8 18.33 -0.63 -17.79
C GLN A 8 19.16 -1.84 -17.36
N ARG A 9 20.42 -1.64 -16.98
CA ARG A 9 21.30 -2.73 -16.48
C ARG A 9 20.83 -3.18 -15.08
N LEU A 10 19.70 -3.87 -15.03
CA LEU A 10 19.17 -4.51 -13.82
C LEU A 10 19.48 -6.00 -13.88
N THR A 11 20.12 -6.52 -12.83
CA THR A 11 20.52 -7.92 -12.77
C THR A 11 19.36 -8.78 -12.25
N LYS A 12 19.10 -9.91 -12.91
CA LYS A 12 18.03 -10.83 -12.47
C LYS A 12 18.43 -11.53 -11.18
N GLY A 13 17.47 -11.73 -10.28
CA GLY A 13 17.67 -12.47 -9.05
C GLY A 13 18.78 -11.93 -8.14
N SER A 14 19.06 -10.63 -8.20
CA SER A 14 20.16 -10.01 -7.44
C SER A 14 19.71 -9.10 -6.32
N TYR A 15 18.42 -8.77 -6.25
CA TYR A 15 17.89 -7.82 -5.27
C TYR A 15 17.18 -8.55 -4.14
N ASP A 16 17.51 -8.21 -2.90
CA ASP A 16 16.83 -8.70 -1.70
C ASP A 16 15.51 -7.94 -1.45
N VAL A 17 15.49 -6.66 -1.80
CA VAL A 17 14.33 -5.78 -1.62
C VAL A 17 14.15 -4.88 -2.84
N ILE A 18 12.90 -4.69 -3.27
CA ILE A 18 12.51 -3.64 -4.21
C ILE A 18 11.45 -2.76 -3.55
N ILE A 19 11.65 -1.45 -3.61
CA ILE A 19 10.69 -0.46 -3.10
C ILE A 19 10.06 0.23 -4.30
N ALA A 20 8.73 0.25 -4.34
CA ALA A 20 7.96 0.87 -5.39
C ALA A 20 6.86 1.74 -4.77
N SER A 21 6.95 3.04 -5.01
CA SER A 21 6.08 4.03 -4.38
C SER A 21 5.35 4.81 -5.47
N LEU A 22 4.05 4.57 -5.61
CA LEU A 22 3.16 5.26 -6.53
C LEU A 22 3.70 5.21 -7.97
N VAL A 23 4.02 4.00 -8.45
CA VAL A 23 4.57 3.80 -9.79
C VAL A 23 3.83 2.75 -10.61
N PHE A 24 3.16 1.80 -9.96
CA PHE A 24 2.49 0.71 -10.65
C PHE A 24 1.18 1.15 -11.31
N HIS A 25 0.50 2.15 -10.76
CA HIS A 25 -0.70 2.72 -11.37
C HIS A 25 -0.45 3.22 -12.81
N ALA A 26 0.78 3.69 -13.11
CA ALA A 26 1.18 4.16 -14.43
C ALA A 26 1.72 3.05 -15.38
N ALA A 27 1.54 1.77 -15.03
CA ALA A 27 1.83 0.65 -15.90
C ALA A 27 0.73 0.46 -16.95
N ARG A 28 1.10 -0.01 -18.15
CA ARG A 28 0.13 -0.43 -19.19
C ARG A 28 -0.45 -1.81 -18.93
N ASP A 29 0.43 -2.73 -18.54
CA ASP A 29 0.09 -4.09 -18.15
C ASP A 29 0.71 -4.32 -16.78
N LEU A 30 -0.12 -4.24 -15.75
CA LEU A 30 0.33 -4.34 -14.37
C LEU A 30 0.85 -5.75 -14.05
N ALA A 31 0.19 -6.80 -14.55
CA ALA A 31 0.62 -8.18 -14.31
C ALA A 31 2.00 -8.44 -14.92
N GLN A 32 2.23 -7.99 -16.16
CA GLN A 32 3.54 -8.12 -16.80
C GLN A 32 4.60 -7.28 -16.08
N THR A 33 4.24 -6.10 -15.57
CA THR A 33 5.15 -5.27 -14.77
C THR A 33 5.55 -5.96 -13.46
N LEU A 34 4.60 -6.59 -12.77
CA LEU A 34 4.90 -7.35 -11.55
C LEU A 34 5.75 -8.59 -11.83
N ARG A 35 5.49 -9.35 -12.91
CA ARG A 35 6.36 -10.47 -13.33
C ARG A 35 7.79 -10.00 -13.59
N ASN A 36 7.92 -8.85 -14.22
CA ASN A 36 9.20 -8.23 -14.49
C ASN A 36 9.96 -7.87 -13.21
N VAL A 37 9.28 -7.27 -12.23
CA VAL A 37 9.84 -6.97 -10.90
C VAL A 37 10.21 -8.26 -10.16
N ARG A 38 9.36 -9.29 -10.22
CA ARG A 38 9.62 -10.59 -9.61
C ARG A 38 10.92 -11.23 -10.09
N ARG A 39 11.27 -11.07 -11.37
CA ARG A 39 12.52 -11.60 -11.96
C ARG A 39 13.79 -10.92 -11.44
N LEU A 40 13.68 -9.72 -10.89
CA LEU A 40 14.80 -8.99 -10.31
C LEU A 40 15.07 -9.47 -8.87
N LEU A 41 14.02 -9.83 -8.13
CA LEU A 41 14.16 -10.32 -6.76
C LEU A 41 14.79 -11.72 -6.69
N LYS A 42 15.68 -11.89 -5.71
CA LYS A 42 16.15 -13.21 -5.25
C LYS A 42 14.95 -14.05 -4.77
N PRO A 43 15.06 -15.39 -4.75
CA PRO A 43 14.15 -16.22 -3.96
C PRO A 43 14.11 -15.72 -2.51
N GLY A 44 12.91 -15.48 -1.97
CA GLY A 44 12.73 -14.92 -0.62
C GLY A 44 12.89 -13.39 -0.51
N GLY A 45 13.16 -12.68 -1.61
CA GLY A 45 13.23 -11.22 -1.61
C GLY A 45 11.85 -10.56 -1.51
N TYR A 46 11.82 -9.34 -0.98
CA TYR A 46 10.59 -8.60 -0.68
C TYR A 46 10.32 -7.46 -1.67
N LEU A 47 9.03 -7.25 -1.95
CA LEU A 47 8.52 -6.07 -2.66
C LEU A 47 7.74 -5.21 -1.68
N LEU A 48 8.20 -3.99 -1.45
CA LEU A 48 7.49 -2.99 -0.65
C LEU A 48 6.71 -2.08 -1.59
N LEU A 49 5.39 -2.05 -1.40
CA LEU A 49 4.45 -1.26 -2.20
C LEU A 49 3.89 -0.12 -1.37
N LEU A 50 3.99 1.10 -1.87
CA LEU A 50 3.15 2.22 -1.46
C LEU A 50 2.26 2.58 -2.65
N GLU A 51 0.99 2.20 -2.60
CA GLU A 51 0.02 2.50 -3.64
C GLU A 51 -1.28 3.04 -3.04
N ILE A 52 -2.04 3.75 -3.87
CA ILE A 52 -3.42 4.13 -3.55
C ILE A 52 -4.28 2.87 -3.74
N THR A 53 -5.03 2.48 -2.72
CA THR A 53 -5.89 1.28 -2.76
C THR A 53 -7.38 1.61 -2.66
N GLU A 54 -7.73 2.90 -2.52
CA GLU A 54 -9.10 3.41 -2.46
C GLU A 54 -9.46 4.05 -3.82
N ASN A 55 -10.32 3.37 -4.58
CA ASN A 55 -10.70 3.75 -5.95
C ASN A 55 -11.91 4.69 -6.02
N ASP A 56 -12.60 4.92 -4.91
CA ASP A 56 -13.83 5.72 -4.81
C ASP A 56 -13.56 7.23 -4.60
N GLN A 57 -12.29 7.63 -4.48
CA GLN A 57 -11.96 9.00 -4.13
C GLN A 57 -11.76 9.89 -5.37
N MET A 58 -12.81 10.66 -5.66
CA MET A 58 -12.87 11.62 -6.78
C MET A 58 -11.66 12.56 -6.88
N ARG A 59 -10.98 12.86 -5.77
CA ARG A 59 -9.87 13.83 -5.73
C ARG A 59 -8.76 13.53 -6.75
N PHE A 60 -8.37 12.27 -6.92
CA PHE A 60 -7.29 11.90 -7.83
C PHE A 60 -7.77 11.88 -9.29
N GLY A 61 -9.00 11.40 -9.52
CA GLY A 61 -9.63 11.46 -10.83
C GLY A 61 -9.80 12.89 -11.35
N LEU A 62 -10.16 13.83 -10.47
CA LEU A 62 -10.28 15.26 -10.82
C LEU A 62 -8.93 15.88 -11.18
N LEU A 63 -7.88 15.59 -10.41
CA LEU A 63 -6.55 16.18 -10.62
C LEU A 63 -5.83 15.60 -11.84
N PHE A 64 -5.92 14.29 -12.03
CA PHE A 64 -5.05 13.57 -12.98
C PHE A 64 -5.80 12.89 -14.13
N GLY A 65 -7.14 12.82 -14.10
CA GLY A 65 -7.93 12.17 -15.13
C GLY A 65 -7.83 12.82 -16.52
N GLY A 66 -7.36 14.06 -16.62
CA GLY A 66 -7.03 14.69 -17.91
C GLY A 66 -5.72 14.19 -18.53
N LEU A 67 -4.88 13.47 -17.78
CA LEU A 67 -3.58 12.98 -18.23
C LEU A 67 -3.73 11.62 -18.90
N GLN A 68 -3.27 11.48 -20.14
CA GLN A 68 -3.28 10.18 -20.85
C GLN A 68 -2.57 9.07 -20.04
N GLY A 69 -1.52 9.44 -19.29
CA GLY A 69 -0.79 8.52 -18.42
C GLY A 69 -1.64 7.87 -17.32
N TRP A 70 -2.75 8.53 -16.93
CA TRP A 70 -3.69 8.05 -15.92
C TRP A 70 -4.54 6.86 -16.41
N TRP A 71 -4.66 6.68 -17.72
CA TRP A 71 -5.52 5.66 -18.33
C TRP A 71 -4.74 4.53 -19.02
N LEU A 72 -3.44 4.40 -18.72
CA LEU A 72 -2.59 3.39 -19.35
C LEU A 72 -3.04 1.95 -19.08
N GLY A 73 -3.73 1.71 -17.96
CA GLY A 73 -4.26 0.41 -17.57
C GLY A 73 -5.64 0.07 -18.13
N TYR A 74 -6.20 0.88 -19.03
CA TYR A 74 -7.55 0.61 -19.53
C TYR A 74 -7.71 -0.82 -20.09
N ASP A 75 -6.72 -1.27 -20.88
CA ASP A 75 -6.74 -2.58 -21.53
C ASP A 75 -6.48 -3.77 -20.56
N ASP A 76 -5.97 -3.52 -19.35
CA ASP A 76 -5.76 -4.56 -18.32
C ASP A 76 -6.89 -4.62 -17.28
N GLY A 77 -8.00 -3.94 -17.54
CA GLY A 77 -9.22 -3.95 -16.73
C GLY A 77 -9.36 -2.75 -15.78
N ARG A 78 -8.33 -1.91 -15.66
CA ARG A 78 -8.32 -0.69 -14.83
C ARG A 78 -8.98 0.49 -15.54
N ALA A 79 -10.23 0.30 -15.99
CA ALA A 79 -10.96 1.24 -16.84
C ALA A 79 -11.51 2.47 -16.09
N LEU A 80 -11.85 2.31 -14.80
CA LEU A 80 -12.45 3.38 -13.99
C LEU A 80 -11.42 4.13 -13.11
N SER A 81 -10.28 3.50 -12.83
CA SER A 81 -9.19 4.05 -12.04
C SER A 81 -7.91 3.29 -12.38
N PRO A 82 -6.73 3.95 -12.43
CA PRO A 82 -5.46 3.25 -12.60
C PRO A 82 -5.01 2.48 -11.36
N CYS A 83 -5.70 2.63 -10.23
CA CYS A 83 -5.31 2.01 -8.98
C CYS A 83 -6.05 0.67 -8.77
N VAL A 84 -5.45 -0.22 -8.00
CA VAL A 84 -5.97 -1.57 -7.69
C VAL A 84 -6.45 -1.59 -6.25
N GLY A 85 -7.62 -2.16 -6.02
CA GLY A 85 -8.21 -2.25 -4.69
C GLY A 85 -7.39 -3.15 -3.76
N LEU A 86 -7.40 -2.89 -2.45
CA LEU A 86 -6.65 -3.70 -1.47
C LEU A 86 -6.97 -5.20 -1.58
N GLU A 87 -8.24 -5.54 -1.83
CA GLU A 87 -8.73 -6.92 -1.95
C GLU A 87 -8.25 -7.64 -3.23
N GLU A 88 -7.87 -6.89 -4.27
CA GLU A 88 -7.44 -7.44 -5.56
C GLU A 88 -5.93 -7.74 -5.58
N TRP A 89 -5.15 -6.98 -4.81
CA TRP A 89 -3.70 -7.13 -4.72
C TRP A 89 -3.23 -8.54 -4.35
N PRO A 90 -3.79 -9.26 -3.36
CA PRO A 90 -3.36 -10.62 -3.03
C PRO A 90 -3.44 -11.58 -4.23
N THR A 91 -4.52 -11.50 -5.01
CA THR A 91 -4.73 -12.35 -6.18
C THR A 91 -3.74 -12.00 -7.28
N LEU A 92 -3.55 -10.70 -7.56
CA LEU A 92 -2.62 -10.22 -8.58
C LEU A 92 -1.16 -10.56 -8.25
N LEU A 93 -0.75 -10.42 -6.99
CA LEU A 93 0.59 -10.77 -6.51
C LEU A 93 0.84 -12.27 -6.66
N LYS A 94 -0.11 -13.12 -6.27
CA LYS A 94 -0.01 -14.58 -6.46
C LYS A 94 0.10 -14.97 -7.93
N LEU A 95 -0.74 -14.39 -8.79
CA LEU A 95 -0.72 -14.63 -10.24
C LEU A 95 0.63 -14.28 -10.89
N THR A 96 1.40 -13.38 -10.28
CA THR A 96 2.65 -12.84 -10.83
C THR A 96 3.90 -13.41 -10.16
N GLY A 97 3.74 -14.42 -9.29
CA GLY A 97 4.84 -15.20 -8.71
C GLY A 97 5.31 -14.72 -7.34
N PHE A 98 4.52 -13.90 -6.65
CA PHE A 98 4.71 -13.55 -5.23
C PHE A 98 3.83 -14.44 -4.33
N SER A 99 4.08 -14.41 -3.01
CA SER A 99 3.27 -15.13 -2.00
C SER A 99 1.90 -14.50 -1.75
N GLY A 100 1.75 -13.21 -2.05
CA GLY A 100 0.59 -12.40 -1.68
C GLY A 100 1.05 -11.19 -0.86
N ILE A 101 0.17 -10.72 0.03
CA ILE A 101 0.49 -9.66 1.00
C ILE A 101 0.91 -10.32 2.31
N ASP A 102 2.18 -10.18 2.68
CA ASP A 102 2.69 -10.66 3.97
C ASP A 102 2.28 -9.71 5.11
N THR A 103 2.22 -8.40 4.84
CA THR A 103 1.76 -7.35 5.78
C THR A 103 1.25 -6.14 5.01
N SER A 104 0.21 -5.49 5.54
CA SER A 104 -0.27 -4.18 5.06
C SER A 104 -0.30 -3.18 6.22
N VAL A 105 0.12 -1.95 5.95
CA VAL A 105 0.12 -0.87 6.95
C VAL A 105 -0.91 0.16 6.51
N LYS A 106 -1.90 0.41 7.36
CA LYS A 106 -2.90 1.46 7.15
C LYS A 106 -2.48 2.71 7.91
N PHE A 107 -2.19 3.78 7.19
CA PHE A 107 -2.00 5.07 7.82
C PHE A 107 -3.35 5.66 8.23
N ILE A 108 -3.45 6.08 9.49
CA ILE A 108 -4.59 6.80 10.03
C ILE A 108 -4.11 8.16 10.52
N GLY A 109 -4.70 9.24 10.00
CA GLY A 109 -4.34 10.60 10.41
C GLY A 109 -4.80 10.96 11.84
N SER A 110 -5.70 10.17 12.41
CA SER A 110 -6.21 10.36 13.78
C SER A 110 -6.79 9.06 14.33
N LEU A 111 -6.70 8.85 15.64
CA LEU A 111 -7.38 7.75 16.31
C LEU A 111 -8.91 7.87 16.23
N ASN A 112 -9.45 9.07 15.99
CA ASN A 112 -10.90 9.29 15.90
C ASN A 112 -11.54 8.60 14.70
N VAL A 113 -10.76 8.38 13.64
CA VAL A 113 -11.25 7.75 12.40
C VAL A 113 -11.14 6.22 12.43
N LEU A 114 -10.61 5.63 13.50
CA LEU A 114 -10.52 4.18 13.66
C LEU A 114 -11.91 3.55 13.75
N ARG A 115 -12.14 2.57 12.87
CA ARG A 115 -13.30 1.68 12.88
C ARG A 115 -12.93 0.36 13.56
N PRO A 116 -13.91 -0.38 14.12
CA PRO A 116 -13.63 -1.63 14.82
C PRO A 116 -12.86 -2.70 14.03
N ASN A 117 -12.99 -2.70 12.71
CA ASN A 117 -12.31 -3.66 11.84
C ASN A 117 -10.94 -3.17 11.33
N ASP A 118 -10.52 -1.94 11.67
CA ASP A 118 -9.22 -1.40 11.24
C ASP A 118 -8.05 -1.97 12.05
N LEU A 119 -8.33 -2.60 13.19
CA LEU A 119 -7.36 -3.21 14.09
C LEU A 119 -7.72 -4.69 14.29
N PRO A 120 -7.12 -5.62 13.52
CA PRO A 120 -7.33 -7.03 13.76
C PRO A 120 -6.82 -7.42 15.16
N ILE A 121 -7.39 -8.47 15.74
CA ILE A 121 -6.91 -9.03 17.01
C ILE A 121 -5.42 -9.37 16.87
N GLY A 122 -4.59 -8.80 17.75
CA GLY A 122 -3.12 -8.92 17.69
C GLY A 122 -2.42 -7.93 16.74
N GLY A 123 -3.14 -6.97 16.17
CA GLY A 123 -2.56 -5.90 15.36
C GLY A 123 -1.65 -4.98 16.17
N THR A 124 -0.60 -4.44 15.53
CA THR A 124 0.30 -3.45 16.13
C THR A 124 -0.01 -2.05 15.58
N VAL A 125 -0.09 -1.06 16.46
CA VAL A 125 -0.19 0.36 16.10
C VAL A 125 1.13 1.04 16.35
N LEU A 126 1.77 1.56 15.29
CA LEU A 126 2.93 2.41 15.44
C LEU A 126 2.46 3.87 15.53
N CYS A 127 2.56 4.47 16.71
CA CYS A 127 2.24 5.89 16.91
C CYS A 127 3.45 6.74 16.48
N LEU A 128 3.40 7.31 15.27
CA LEU A 128 4.51 8.13 14.77
C LEU A 128 4.60 9.50 15.46
N THR A 129 3.60 9.91 16.24
CA THR A 129 3.67 11.14 17.06
C THR A 129 4.83 11.08 18.04
N ASP A 130 5.17 9.90 18.58
CA ASP A 130 6.29 9.71 19.51
C ASP A 130 7.68 9.87 18.88
N ILE A 131 7.78 9.97 17.55
CA ILE A 131 9.05 10.23 16.85
C ILE A 131 9.43 11.72 16.93
N GLU A 132 8.45 12.61 17.08
CA GLU A 132 8.70 14.07 17.13
C GLU A 132 8.30 14.72 18.47
N GLU A 133 7.28 14.24 19.20
CA GLU A 133 6.97 14.67 20.58
C GLU A 133 6.21 13.59 21.39
N PRO A 134 6.45 13.43 22.72
CA PRO A 134 5.77 12.39 23.50
C PRO A 134 4.25 12.55 23.49
N VAL A 135 3.52 11.49 23.11
CA VAL A 135 2.04 11.40 23.04
C VAL A 135 1.32 11.96 24.26
N LEU A 136 1.93 11.85 25.44
CA LEU A 136 1.36 12.30 26.72
C LEU A 136 1.42 13.82 26.93
N ARG A 137 2.20 14.56 26.13
CA ARG A 137 2.36 16.02 26.32
C ARG A 137 1.13 16.83 25.92
N SER A 138 0.32 16.33 24.98
CA SER A 138 -0.88 17.02 24.46
C SER A 138 -2.11 16.12 24.46
N MET A 139 -2.36 15.43 25.59
CA MET A 139 -3.54 14.57 25.76
C MET A 139 -4.83 15.41 25.78
N ASP A 140 -5.79 15.05 24.93
CA ASP A 140 -7.12 15.66 24.85
C ASP A 140 -8.23 14.59 24.92
N PRO A 141 -9.51 14.97 25.11
CA PRO A 141 -10.61 14.01 25.22
C PRO A 141 -10.78 13.12 23.98
N ASP A 142 -10.40 13.58 22.79
CA ASP A 142 -10.50 12.82 21.55
C ASP A 142 -9.42 11.75 21.46
N LYS A 143 -8.16 12.11 21.74
CA LYS A 143 -7.05 11.16 21.84
C LYS A 143 -7.34 10.10 22.90
N LEU A 144 -7.85 10.50 24.06
CA LEU A 144 -8.23 9.57 25.13
C LEU A 144 -9.33 8.60 24.68
N ARG A 145 -10.35 9.07 23.95
CA ARG A 145 -11.38 8.20 23.35
C ARG A 145 -10.79 7.22 22.34
N GLY A 146 -9.83 7.66 21.55
CA GLY A 146 -9.04 6.81 20.65
C GLY A 146 -8.33 5.68 21.39
N PHE A 147 -7.59 6.00 22.44
CA PHE A 147 -6.92 5.01 23.30
C PHE A 147 -7.92 4.04 23.95
N GLN A 148 -9.03 4.55 24.48
CA GLN A 148 -10.07 3.71 25.08
C GLN A 148 -10.68 2.73 24.08
N LYS A 149 -10.85 3.11 22.81
CA LYS A 149 -11.30 2.19 21.76
C LYS A 149 -10.27 1.09 21.50
N VAL A 150 -9.00 1.46 21.36
CA VAL A 150 -7.90 0.51 21.15
C VAL A 150 -7.78 -0.47 22.33
N PHE A 151 -7.80 0.02 23.57
CA PHE A 151 -7.73 -0.82 24.77
C PHE A 151 -8.94 -1.74 24.91
N LYS A 152 -10.16 -1.28 24.61
CA LYS A 152 -11.37 -2.13 24.64
C LYS A 152 -11.32 -3.28 23.62
N GLN A 153 -10.56 -3.12 22.54
CA GLN A 153 -10.41 -4.14 21.49
C GLN A 153 -9.18 -5.04 21.70
N SER A 154 -8.32 -4.69 22.65
CA SER A 154 -7.08 -5.42 22.92
C SER A 154 -7.30 -6.46 24.02
N THR A 155 -7.04 -7.74 23.71
CA THR A 155 -7.18 -8.84 24.69
C THR A 155 -6.06 -8.83 25.75
N SER A 156 -4.99 -8.09 25.52
CA SER A 156 -3.90 -7.87 26.47
C SER A 156 -3.28 -6.50 26.21
N VAL A 157 -2.98 -5.76 27.29
CA VAL A 157 -2.30 -4.47 27.27
C VAL A 157 -1.07 -4.63 28.17
N LEU A 158 0.12 -4.38 27.62
CA LEU A 158 1.38 -4.27 28.37
C LEU A 158 1.66 -2.80 28.68
#